data_AF-A0A9E0MFK5-F1
#
_entry.id   AF-A0A9E0MFK5-F1
#
_cell.length_a   1.000
_cell.length_b   1.000
_cell.length_c   1.000
_cell.angle_alpha   90.00
_cell.angle_beta   90.00
_cell.angle_gamma   90.00
#
_symmetry.space_group_name_H-M   'P 1'
#
loop_
_entity.id
_entity.type
_entity.pdbx_description
1 polymer ?
#
loop_
_entity_poly.entity_id
_entity_poly.type
_entity_poly.pdbx_seq_one_letter_code
_entity_poly.pdbx_strand_id
1 'polypeptide(L)'
;MPRPDPMPAQPWWKFGYVWMVIAGPAIVVVAGFITLFIALKYPEQVINEDYYRKGQEINQTLVNPAASLAPAMQGRNHAQTGVVVVPPPTTAAKP
;
A
#
# COMPACT_ATOMS: atom_id res chain seq x y z
N MET A 1 2.22 66.03 39.66
CA MET A 1 2.57 64.63 39.97
C MET A 1 3.17 64.01 38.71
N PRO A 2 4.43 63.55 38.71
CA PRO A 2 5.02 62.82 37.59
C PRO A 2 4.27 61.49 37.40
N ARG A 3 3.91 61.13 36.16
CA ARG A 3 3.43 59.76 35.87
C ARG A 3 4.65 58.83 35.85
N PRO A 4 4.55 57.60 36.38
CA PRO A 4 5.60 56.61 36.19
C PRO A 4 5.75 56.36 34.69
N ASP A 5 6.99 56.39 34.20
CA ASP A 5 7.27 55.98 32.83
C ASP A 5 6.99 54.47 32.68
N PRO A 6 6.34 54.04 31.58
CA PRO A 6 6.06 52.64 31.37
C PRO A 6 7.37 51.87 31.27
N MET A 7 7.49 50.77 32.04
CA MET A 7 8.63 49.87 31.94
C MET A 7 8.70 49.29 30.52
N PRO A 8 9.90 49.23 29.89
CA PRO A 8 10.03 48.67 28.55
C PRO A 8 9.66 47.17 28.56
N ALA A 9 8.66 46.81 27.76
CA ALA A 9 8.24 45.42 27.61
C ALA A 9 9.36 44.59 26.96
N GLN A 10 9.56 43.35 27.43
CA GLN A 10 10.55 42.48 26.82
C GLN A 10 10.10 42.01 25.42
N PRO A 11 11.06 41.85 24.47
CA PRO A 11 10.75 41.30 23.16
C PRO A 11 10.13 39.90 23.23
N TRP A 12 9.09 39.66 22.44
CA TRP A 12 8.29 38.44 22.49
C TRP A 12 9.08 37.14 22.21
N TRP A 13 10.15 37.21 21.41
CA TRP A 13 10.97 36.05 21.04
C TRP A 13 11.76 35.46 22.22
N LYS A 14 11.83 36.16 23.36
CA LYS A 14 12.52 35.70 24.57
C LYS A 14 11.68 34.71 25.37
N PHE A 15 10.37 34.67 25.12
CA PHE A 15 9.47 33.78 25.83
C PHE A 15 9.41 32.41 25.16
N GLY A 16 9.84 31.36 25.87
CA GLY A 16 9.90 29.99 25.34
C GLY A 16 8.55 29.44 24.86
N TYR A 17 7.43 29.82 25.48
CA TYR A 17 6.11 29.38 25.05
C TYR A 17 5.71 29.89 23.66
N VAL A 18 6.24 31.02 23.21
CA VAL A 18 5.96 31.54 21.86
C VAL A 18 6.51 30.58 20.80
N TRP A 19 7.67 29.98 21.07
CA TRP A 19 8.24 28.96 20.20
C TRP A 19 7.43 27.67 20.20
N MET A 20 6.79 27.28 21.32
CA MET A 20 5.89 26.12 21.33
C MET A 20 4.67 26.33 20.44
N VAL A 21 4.09 27.55 20.45
CA VAL A 21 2.97 27.90 19.57
C VAL A 21 3.39 27.91 18.10
N ILE A 22 4.57 28.44 17.78
CA ILE A 22 5.10 28.48 16.41
C ILE A 22 5.53 27.09 15.92
N ALA A 23 6.03 26.22 16.82
CA ALA A 23 6.55 24.91 16.46
C ALA A 23 5.49 24.01 15.81
N GLY A 24 4.25 24.00 16.31
CA GLY A 24 3.17 23.19 15.75
C GLY A 24 2.95 23.43 14.24
N PRO A 25 2.61 24.67 13.83
CA PRO A 25 2.47 25.01 12.41
C PRO A 25 3.77 24.83 11.62
N ALA A 26 4.93 25.18 12.18
CA ALA A 26 6.21 25.03 11.49
C ALA A 26 6.52 23.57 11.12
N ILE A 27 6.25 22.62 12.03
CA ILE A 27 6.43 21.19 11.80
C ILE A 27 5.55 20.71 10.64
N VAL A 28 4.28 21.11 10.59
CA VAL A 28 3.36 20.71 9.51
C VAL A 28 3.82 21.22 8.15
N VAL A 29 4.30 22.46 8.08
CA VAL A 29 4.86 23.03 6.84
C VAL A 29 6.07 22.21 6.37
N VAL A 30 7.01 21.91 7.27
CA VAL A 30 8.19 21.08 6.95
C VAL A 30 7.77 19.68 6.48
N ALA A 31 6.83 19.03 7.18
CA ALA A 31 6.31 17.73 6.80
C ALA A 31 5.68 17.76 5.40
N GLY A 32 4.90 18.80 5.07
CA GLY A 32 4.32 18.98 3.74
C GLY A 32 5.37 19.08 2.64
N PHE A 33 6.47 19.81 2.88
CA PHE A 33 7.60 19.86 1.94
C PHE A 33 8.30 18.52 1.78
N ILE A 34 8.46 17.74 2.86
CA ILE A 34 9.01 16.39 2.80
C ILE A 34 8.12 15.50 1.93
N THR A 35 6.81 15.53 2.14
CA THR A 35 5.85 14.76 1.33
C THR A 35 5.91 15.19 -0.14
N LEU A 36 5.95 16.49 -0.41
CA LEU A 36 6.09 17.01 -1.77
C LEU A 36 7.40 16.52 -2.42
N PHE A 37 8.50 16.56 -1.67
CA PHE A 37 9.78 16.07 -2.15
C PHE A 37 9.73 14.58 -2.52
N ILE A 38 9.12 13.75 -1.67
CA ILE A 38 8.93 12.32 -1.96
C ILE A 38 8.10 12.13 -3.23
N ALA A 39 6.98 12.85 -3.36
CA ALA A 39 6.09 12.75 -4.52
C ALA A 39 6.80 13.12 -5.84
N LEU A 40 7.70 14.11 -5.81
CA LEU A 40 8.46 14.51 -7.00
C LEU A 40 9.63 13.55 -7.32
N LYS A 41 10.22 12.93 -6.30
CA LYS A 41 11.39 12.05 -6.47
C LYS A 41 11.01 10.63 -6.84
N TYR A 42 9.89 10.14 -6.35
CA TYR A 42 9.43 8.77 -6.55
C TYR A 42 8.09 8.81 -7.28
N PRO A 43 8.09 8.93 -8.63
CA PRO A 43 6.87 8.72 -9.38
C PRO A 43 6.42 7.28 -9.14
N GLU A 44 5.29 7.12 -8.44
CA GLU A 44 4.65 5.82 -8.28
C GLU A 44 4.38 5.26 -9.68
N GLN A 45 5.04 4.16 -10.00
CA GLN A 45 4.85 3.43 -11.24
C GLN A 45 3.43 2.87 -11.23
N VAL A 46 2.54 3.52 -11.98
CA VAL A 46 1.22 3.01 -12.32
C VAL A 46 1.38 1.59 -12.86
N ILE A 47 0.68 0.66 -12.22
CA ILE A 47 0.63 -0.76 -12.55
C ILE A 47 0.45 -0.89 -14.08
N ASN A 48 1.46 -1.39 -14.78
CA ASN A 48 1.44 -1.55 -16.24
C ASN A 48 0.20 -2.33 -16.68
N GLU A 49 -0.39 -2.00 -17.85
CA GLU A 49 -1.51 -2.74 -18.45
C GLU A 49 -1.30 -4.26 -18.48
N ASP A 50 -0.03 -4.69 -18.59
CA ASP A 50 0.36 -6.09 -18.61
C ASP A 50 -0.03 -6.84 -17.33
N TYR A 51 -0.10 -6.17 -16.18
CA TYR A 51 -0.53 -6.78 -14.91
C TYR A 51 -2.05 -7.08 -14.92
N TYR A 52 -2.85 -6.18 -15.50
CA TYR A 52 -4.28 -6.39 -15.71
C TYR A 52 -4.55 -7.47 -16.76
N ARG A 53 -3.76 -7.49 -17.85
CA ARG A 53 -3.84 -8.57 -18.84
C ARG A 53 -3.46 -9.92 -18.24
N LYS A 54 -2.39 -9.98 -17.44
CA LYS A 54 -1.97 -11.21 -16.76
C LYS A 54 -3.07 -11.77 -15.86
N GLY A 55 -3.78 -10.93 -15.10
CA GLY A 55 -4.90 -11.35 -14.25
C GLY A 55 -6.10 -11.90 -15.04
N GLN A 56 -6.38 -11.33 -16.22
CA GLN A 56 -7.45 -11.80 -17.11
C GLN A 56 -7.08 -13.09 -17.84
N GLU A 57 -5.82 -13.24 -18.25
CA GLU A 57 -5.31 -14.46 -18.90
C GLU A 57 -5.26 -15.64 -17.93
N ILE A 58 -4.90 -15.41 -16.66
CA ILE A 58 -4.96 -16.46 -15.63
C ILE A 58 -6.38 -17.02 -15.49
N ASN A 59 -7.41 -16.16 -15.43
CA ASN A 59 -8.81 -16.62 -15.36
C ASN A 59 -9.24 -17.39 -16.62
N GLN A 60 -8.79 -17.00 -17.81
CA GLN A 60 -9.10 -17.71 -19.05
C GLN A 60 -8.44 -19.10 -19.11
N THR A 61 -7.21 -19.24 -18.61
CA THR A 61 -6.53 -20.55 -18.53
C THR A 61 -7.09 -21.47 -17.44
N LEU A 62 -7.79 -20.91 -16.45
CA LEU A 62 -8.47 -21.68 -15.39
C LEU A 62 -9.82 -22.28 -15.84
N VAL A 63 -10.32 -21.92 -17.03
CA VAL A 63 -11.48 -22.56 -17.67
C VAL A 63 -11.05 -23.92 -18.26
N ASN A 64 -10.57 -24.82 -17.41
CA ASN A 64 -10.37 -26.21 -17.76
C ASN A 64 -11.60 -27.00 -17.28
N PRO A 65 -12.45 -27.53 -18.17
CA PRO A 65 -13.65 -28.26 -17.80
C PRO A 65 -13.37 -29.46 -16.88
N ALA A 66 -12.20 -30.08 -17.00
CA ALA A 66 -11.78 -31.19 -16.16
C ALA A 66 -11.48 -30.76 -14.71
N ALA A 67 -11.02 -29.52 -14.49
CA ALA A 67 -10.82 -28.96 -13.15
C ALA A 67 -12.17 -28.59 -12.49
N SER A 68 -13.15 -28.15 -13.28
CA SER A 68 -14.52 -27.89 -12.81
C SER A 68 -15.28 -29.16 -12.41
N LEU A 69 -14.89 -30.31 -12.96
CA LEU A 69 -15.44 -31.64 -12.64
C LEU A 69 -14.58 -32.42 -11.62
N ALA A 70 -13.59 -31.76 -11.00
CA ALA A 70 -12.74 -32.42 -10.03
C ALA A 70 -13.53 -32.89 -8.79
N PRO A 71 -13.18 -34.03 -8.19
CA PRO A 71 -13.82 -34.54 -6.97
C PRO A 71 -13.87 -33.46 -5.88
N ALA A 72 -15.00 -33.35 -5.19
CA ALA A 72 -15.24 -32.29 -4.20
C ALA A 72 -14.09 -32.13 -3.20
N MET A 73 -13.48 -33.23 -2.75
CA MET A 73 -12.33 -33.22 -1.82
C MET A 73 -11.08 -32.53 -2.37
N GLN A 74 -10.83 -32.61 -3.69
CA GLN A 74 -9.73 -31.91 -4.38
C GLN A 74 -10.08 -30.45 -4.71
N GLY A 75 -11.34 -30.03 -4.61
CA GLY A 75 -11.76 -28.65 -4.94
C GLY A 75 -11.77 -27.68 -3.75
N ARG A 76 -11.80 -28.17 -2.50
CA ARG A 76 -12.21 -27.35 -1.33
C ARG A 76 -11.30 -26.15 -1.01
N ASN A 77 -10.06 -26.11 -1.48
CA ASN A 77 -9.14 -24.98 -1.25
C ASN A 77 -8.26 -24.63 -2.47
N HIS A 78 -8.56 -25.18 -3.65
CA HIS A 78 -7.72 -25.02 -4.84
C HIS A 78 -8.17 -23.86 -5.74
N ALA A 79 -8.93 -22.91 -5.22
CA ALA A 79 -9.51 -21.80 -5.97
C ALA A 79 -8.47 -20.86 -6.61
N GLN A 80 -7.29 -20.72 -6.00
CA GLN A 80 -6.21 -19.84 -6.50
C GLN A 80 -5.17 -20.55 -7.37
N THR A 81 -5.00 -21.87 -7.21
CA THR A 81 -3.96 -22.68 -7.91
C THR A 81 -4.50 -23.59 -9.00
N GLY A 82 -5.82 -23.79 -9.06
CA GLY A 82 -6.45 -24.83 -9.89
C GLY A 82 -6.23 -26.24 -9.33
N VAL A 83 -6.95 -27.22 -9.90
CA VAL A 83 -6.82 -28.64 -9.55
C VAL A 83 -5.96 -29.34 -10.61
N VAL A 84 -4.85 -29.94 -10.19
CA VAL A 84 -4.03 -30.80 -11.05
C VAL A 84 -4.73 -32.16 -11.16
N VAL A 85 -5.33 -32.43 -12.32
CA VAL A 85 -5.91 -33.75 -12.62
C VAL A 85 -4.77 -34.71 -12.95
N VAL A 86 -4.38 -35.56 -11.98
CA VAL A 86 -3.46 -36.66 -12.23
C VAL A 86 -4.25 -37.81 -12.86
N PRO A 87 -3.98 -38.20 -14.12
CA PRO A 87 -4.64 -39.37 -14.71
C PRO A 87 -4.24 -40.64 -13.93
N PRO A 88 -5.16 -41.62 -13.79
CA PRO A 88 -4.87 -42.85 -13.07
C PRO A 88 -3.65 -43.55 -13.70
N PRO A 89 -2.74 -44.14 -12.89
CA PRO A 89 -1.62 -44.89 -13.42
C PRO A 89 -2.19 -46.02 -14.29
N THR A 90 -1.77 -46.08 -15.55
CA THR A 90 -2.04 -47.23 -16.39
C THR A 90 -1.32 -48.41 -15.77
N THR A 91 -2.06 -49.25 -15.04
CA THR A 91 -1.56 -50.55 -14.60
C THR A 91 -1.27 -51.34 -15.86
N ALA A 92 -0.01 -51.34 -16.28
CA ALA A 92 0.48 -52.24 -17.31
C ALA A 92 0.19 -53.66 -16.83
N ALA A 93 -0.75 -54.33 -17.51
CA ALA A 93 -0.99 -55.74 -17.33
C ALA A 93 0.32 -56.47 -17.59
N LYS A 94 0.90 -57.04 -16.52
CA LYS A 94 2.06 -57.91 -16.61
C LYS A 94 1.56 -59.29 -17.07
N PRO A 95 2.21 -59.93 -18.06
CA PRO A 95 1.83 -61.25 -18.54
C PRO A 95 1.95 -62.33 -17.46
#